data_AF-A0A917PZR3-F1
#
_entry.id   AF-A0A917PZR3-F1
#
_cell.length_a   1.000
_cell.length_b   1.000
_cell.length_c   1.000
_cell.angle_alpha   90.00
_cell.angle_beta   90.00
_cell.angle_gamma   90.00
#
_symmetry.space_group_name_H-M   'P 1'
#
loop_
_entity.id
_entity.type
_entity.pdbx_description
1 polymer ?
#
loop_
_entity_poly.entity_id
_entity_poly.type
_entity_poly.pdbx_seq_one_letter_code
_entity_poly.pdbx_strand_id
1 'polypeptide(L)' 'MAKHVSKLGWGIAIITLILAAYILPYTILTQVHTWYGSFLLWGVIGILIIIANIMATKDWGK' A
#
# COMPACT_ATOMS: atom_id res chain seq x y z
N MET A 1 -21.78 -6.32 6.99
CA MET A 1 -21.01 -7.53 6.60
C MET A 1 -19.52 -7.20 6.68
N ALA A 2 -18.94 -7.20 7.87
CA ALA A 2 -17.51 -6.94 8.03
C ALA A 2 -16.74 -8.14 7.48
N LYS A 3 -16.18 -7.99 6.29
CA LYS A 3 -15.42 -9.04 5.60
C LYS A 3 -14.26 -9.41 6.52
N HIS A 4 -14.27 -10.63 7.06
CA HIS A 4 -13.07 -11.23 7.67
C HIS A 4 -12.05 -11.40 6.56
N VAL A 5 -11.32 -10.33 6.25
CA VAL A 5 -10.16 -10.41 5.37
C VAL A 5 -9.17 -11.28 6.12
N SER A 6 -8.95 -12.49 5.62
CA SER A 6 -7.99 -13.43 6.20
C SER A 6 -6.61 -12.77 6.28
N LYS A 7 -5.74 -13.22 7.19
CA LYS A 7 -4.35 -12.74 7.28
C LYS A 7 -3.65 -12.72 5.91
N LEU A 8 -3.99 -13.68 5.06
CA LEU A 8 -3.56 -13.77 3.66
C LEU A 8 -4.03 -12.58 2.81
N GLY A 9 -5.27 -12.11 2.97
CA GLY A 9 -5.80 -10.96 2.24
C GLY A 9 -5.07 -9.66 2.58
N TRP A 10 -4.68 -9.45 3.85
CA TRP A 10 -3.85 -8.31 4.23
C TRP A 10 -2.42 -8.41 3.69
N GLY A 11 -1.82 -9.60 3.70
CA GLY A 11 -0.52 -9.84 3.07
C GLY A 11 -0.53 -9.54 1.57
N ILE A 12 -1.55 -10.00 0.85
CA ILE A 12 -1.72 -9.70 -0.59
C ILE A 12 -1.89 -8.18 -0.82
N ALA A 13 -2.66 -7.50 0.03
CA ALA A 13 -2.85 -6.05 -0.07
C ALA A 13 -1.51 -5.30 0.10
N ILE A 14 -0.69 -5.67 1.09
CA ILE A 14 0.64 -5.08 1.31
C ILE A 14 1.55 -5.31 0.11
N ILE A 15 1.62 -6.55 -0.41
CA ILE A 15 2.42 -6.87 -1.59
C ILE A 15 1.97 -6.04 -2.80
N THR A 16 0.67 -5.90 -3.00
CA THR A 16 0.10 -5.12 -4.10
C THR A 16 0.47 -3.65 -3.99
N LEU A 17 0.43 -3.08 -2.78
CA LEU A 17 0.84 -1.70 -2.52
C LEU A 17 2.33 -1.48 -2.76
N ILE A 18 3.18 -2.43 -2.36
CA ILE A 18 4.64 -2.38 -2.62
C ILE A 18 4.91 -2.42 -4.12
N LEU A 19 4.27 -3.33 -4.85
CA LEU A 19 4.40 -3.41 -6.30
C LEU A 19 3.90 -2.11 -6.96
N ALA A 20 2.78 -1.55 -6.51
CA ALA A 20 2.27 -0.29 -7.01
C ALA A 20 3.26 0.87 -6.78
N ALA A 21 3.94 0.91 -5.63
CA ALA A 21 4.96 1.92 -5.34
C ALA A 21 6.20 1.84 -6.26
N TYR A 22 6.45 0.66 -6.86
CA TYR A 22 7.54 0.42 -7.80
C TYR A 22 7.11 0.45 -9.27
N ILE A 23 5.85 0.16 -9.57
CA ILE A 23 5.38 0.13 -10.96
C ILE A 23 4.90 1.52 -11.36
N LEU A 24 4.01 2.15 -10.57
CA LEU A 24 3.38 3.43 -10.95
C LEU A 24 4.38 4.54 -11.26
N PRO A 25 5.39 4.85 -10.41
CA PRO A 25 6.30 5.96 -10.68
C PRO A 25 7.26 5.69 -11.84
N TYR A 26 7.62 4.42 -12.07
CA TYR A 26 8.63 4.04 -13.06
C TYR A 26 8.03 3.58 -14.40
N THR A 27 6.69 3.46 -14.50
CA THR A 27 6.01 3.09 -15.76
C THR A 27 4.96 4.11 -16.20
N ILE A 28 3.95 4.37 -15.36
CA ILE A 28 2.78 5.18 -15.72
C ILE A 28 3.07 6.67 -15.53
N LEU A 29 3.73 7.02 -14.43
CA LEU A 29 4.09 8.40 -14.11
C LEU A 29 5.49 8.78 -14.63
N THR A 30 6.12 7.96 -15.46
CA THR A 30 7.47 8.22 -15.99
C THR A 30 7.55 9.54 -16.76
N GLN A 31 6.46 9.95 -17.42
CA GLN A 31 6.38 11.21 -18.15
C GLN A 31 5.96 12.40 -17.26
N VAL A 32 5.56 12.14 -16.01
CA VAL A 32 5.25 13.17 -15.03
C VAL A 32 6.56 13.61 -14.39
N HIS A 33 7.26 14.52 -15.07
CA HIS A 33 8.55 15.08 -14.68
C HIS A 33 8.55 15.85 -13.34
N THR A 34 7.40 15.97 -12.66
CA THR A 34 7.25 16.68 -11.40
C THR A 34 7.33 15.73 -10.20
N TRP A 35 8.37 15.91 -9.38
CA TRP A 35 8.62 15.18 -8.14
C TRP A 35 7.39 15.15 -7.18
N TYR A 36 6.53 16.15 -7.27
CA TYR A 36 5.28 16.27 -6.51
C TYR A 36 4.31 15.11 -6.74
N GLY A 37 4.20 14.59 -7.98
CA GLY A 37 3.30 13.48 -8.29
C GLY A 37 3.75 12.18 -7.63
N SER A 38 5.04 11.86 -7.73
CA SER A 38 5.64 10.66 -7.12
C SER A 38 5.66 10.75 -5.59
N PHE A 39 5.90 11.93 -5.02
CA PHE A 39 5.87 12.12 -3.56
C PHE A 39 4.47 11.90 -2.97
N LEU A 40 3.43 12.46 -3.59
CA LEU A 40 2.06 12.27 -3.13
C LEU A 40 1.62 10.80 -3.25
N LEU A 41 1.98 10.14 -4.36
CA LEU A 41 1.72 8.72 -4.56
C LEU A 41 2.40 7.86 -3.48
N TRP A 42 3.70 8.08 -3.23
CA TRP A 42 4.42 7.34 -2.18
C TRP A 42 3.88 7.63 -0.79
N GLY A 43 3.49 8.87 -0.50
CA GLY A 43 2.85 9.24 0.76
C GLY A 43 1.54 8.49 0.99
N VAL A 44 0.65 8.46 0.00
CA VAL A 44 -0.62 7.72 0.08
C VAL A 44 -0.37 6.22 0.25
N ILE A 45 0.53 5.63 -0.54
CA ILE A 45 0.86 4.20 -0.43
C ILE A 45 1.45 3.88 0.94
N GLY A 46 2.33 4.73 1.48
CA GLY A 46 2.89 4.57 2.81
C GLY A 46 1.82 4.55 3.90
N ILE A 47 0.88 5.49 3.87
CA ILE A 47 -0.26 5.52 4.82
C ILE A 47 -1.09 4.23 4.72
N LEU A 48 -1.38 3.77 3.51
CA LEU A 48 -2.14 2.54 3.29
C LEU A 48 -1.39 1.31 3.83
N ILE A 49 -0.06 1.24 3.68
CA ILE A 49 0.77 0.18 4.24
C ILE A 49 0.75 0.19 5.77
N ILE A 50 0.81 1.37 6.40
CA ILE A 50 0.73 1.49 7.86
C ILE A 50 -0.62 0.95 8.36
N ILE A 51 -1.72 1.37 7.75
CA ILE A 51 -3.07 0.90 8.09
C ILE A 51 -3.18 -0.61 7.90
N ALA A 52 -2.70 -1.12 6.77
CA ALA A 52 -2.73 -2.55 6.46
C ALA A 52 -1.94 -3.38 7.49
N ASN A 53 -0.78 -2.88 7.93
CA ASN A 53 0.02 -3.55 8.97
C ASN A 53 -0.68 -3.52 10.32
N ILE A 54 -1.23 -2.39 10.75
CA ILE A 54 -2.01 -2.31 12.01
C ILE A 54 -3.17 -3.30 11.99
N MET A 55 -3.90 -3.38 10.88
CA MET A 55 -5.01 -4.31 10.73
C MET A 55 -4.56 -5.77 10.71
N ALA A 56 -3.41 -6.07 10.10
CA ALA A 56 -2.85 -7.42 10.03
C ALA A 56 -2.32 -7.91 11.40
N THR A 57 -1.80 -7.01 12.24
CA THR A 57 -1.21 -7.33 13.54
C THR A 57 -2.14 -7.10 14.73
N LYS A 58 -3.33 -6.53 14.52
CA LYS A 58 -4.31 -6.20 15.58
C LYS A 58 -4.62 -7.36 16.53
N ASP A 59 -4.62 -8.58 16.00
CA ASP A 59 -4.97 -9.79 16.74
C ASP A 59 -3.74 -10.55 17.27
N TRP A 60 -2.51 -10.01 17.14
CA TRP A 60 -1.29 -10.67 17.64
C TRP A 60 -1.05 -10.49 19.14
N GLY A 61 -1.64 -9.45 19.75
CA GLY A 61 -1.50 -9.16 21.17
C GLY A 61 -2.63 -9.70 22.06
N LYS A 62 -3.57 -10.48 21.49
CA LYS A 62 -4.55 -11.27 22.23
C LYS A 62 -4.03 -12.70 22.39
#